data_AF-A0A7K3GLT3-F1
#
_entry.id   AF-A0A7K3GLT3-F1
#
_cell.length_a   1.000
_cell.length_b   1.000
_cell.length_c   1.000
_cell.angle_alpha   90.00
_cell.angle_beta   90.00
_cell.angle_gamma   90.00
#
_symmetry.space_group_name_H-M   'P 1'
#
loop_
_entity.id
_entity.type
_entity.pdbx_description
1 polymer ?
#
loop_
_entity_poly.entity_id
_entity_poly.type
_entity_poly.pdbx_seq_one_letter_code
_entity_poly.pdbx_strand_id
1 'polypeptide(L)'
;MRGRHRPLGRDGGPVTARGTPRRGLKRRLADGERLRGALLRLPSETLVEMAGVAGLDYVVIDCEHGPADLTLLQHHLTAAAAHGLDVLVRVGSAEPALALRCLDLGAAGLIHPHVDSREDARRAVAASHYPPWGERGFATYSRAGRFGTVGAAEHVAASRETLVVAMVETRRACDAADAIAGTEGVDAV
;
A
#
# COMPACT_ATOMS: atom_id res chain seq x y z
N MET A 1 23.87 34.35 0.84
CA MET A 1 23.11 33.16 1.27
C MET A 1 21.90 33.62 2.09
N ARG A 2 20.67 33.54 1.55
CA ARG A 2 19.43 33.82 2.30
C ARG A 2 18.45 32.70 1.98
N GLY A 3 18.35 31.72 2.88
CA GLY A 3 17.37 30.64 2.80
C GLY A 3 15.97 31.19 3.07
N ARG A 4 15.05 30.99 2.12
CA ARG A 4 13.63 31.28 2.31
C ARG A 4 12.98 30.09 3.01
N HIS A 5 12.83 30.16 4.32
CA HIS A 5 11.94 29.27 5.06
C HIS A 5 10.49 29.69 4.76
N ARG A 6 9.70 28.77 4.19
CA ARG A 6 8.26 28.95 4.01
C ARG A 6 7.57 28.51 5.32
N PRO A 7 6.68 29.33 5.92
CA PRO A 7 6.05 28.96 7.19
C PRO A 7 5.01 27.86 6.96
N LEU A 8 4.98 26.88 7.86
CA LEU A 8 3.91 25.89 7.98
C LEU A 8 2.67 26.60 8.51
N GLY A 9 1.57 26.55 7.76
CA GLY A 9 0.30 27.12 8.16
C GLY A 9 -0.21 26.46 9.44
N ARG A 10 -0.56 27.29 10.42
CA ARG A 10 -1.30 26.91 11.63
C ARG A 10 -2.78 27.07 11.33
N ASP A 11 -3.51 25.96 11.22
CA ASP A 11 -4.97 25.95 11.39
C ASP A 11 -5.34 24.77 12.29
N GLY A 12 -5.44 25.05 13.60
CA GLY A 12 -5.88 24.12 14.64
C GLY A 12 -7.40 24.20 14.84
N GLY A 13 -8.16 23.53 13.98
CA GLY A 13 -9.58 23.25 14.20
C GLY A 13 -9.82 21.76 14.48
N PRO A 14 -10.85 21.38 15.26
CA PRO A 14 -11.22 19.98 15.40
C PRO A 14 -11.63 19.44 14.03
N VAL A 15 -10.87 18.46 13.52
CA VAL A 15 -11.11 17.84 12.21
C VAL A 15 -12.35 16.94 12.32
N THR A 16 -13.50 17.49 11.99
CA THR A 16 -14.70 16.70 11.67
C THR A 16 -14.60 16.25 10.22
N ALA A 17 -13.97 15.09 9.98
CA ALA A 17 -13.80 14.56 8.64
C ALA A 17 -15.12 13.98 8.08
N ARG A 18 -15.97 14.83 7.51
CA ARG A 18 -16.70 14.46 6.27
C ARG A 18 -16.05 15.20 5.11
N GLY A 19 -14.83 14.79 4.80
CA GLY A 19 -14.08 15.28 3.65
C GLY A 19 -14.53 14.58 2.36
N THR A 20 -14.33 15.26 1.24
CA THR A 20 -14.39 14.71 -0.12
C THR A 20 -13.67 13.37 -0.18
N PRO A 21 -14.18 12.35 -0.92
CA PRO A 21 -13.49 11.07 -1.06
C PRO A 21 -12.04 11.28 -1.52
N ARG A 22 -11.08 10.82 -0.72
CA ARG A 22 -9.65 10.93 -1.07
C ARG A 22 -9.36 9.99 -2.25
N ARG A 23 -8.66 10.48 -3.27
CA ARG A 23 -8.20 9.64 -4.39
C ARG A 23 -7.25 8.55 -3.85
N GLY A 24 -7.36 7.34 -4.37
CA GLY A 24 -6.48 6.23 -3.99
C GLY A 24 -5.01 6.48 -4.35
N LEU A 25 -4.11 5.88 -3.58
CA LEU A 25 -2.65 6.06 -3.74
C LEU A 25 -2.17 5.72 -5.15
N LYS A 26 -2.64 4.60 -5.73
CA LYS A 26 -2.31 4.16 -7.09
C LYS A 26 -2.63 5.21 -8.14
N ARG A 27 -3.85 5.75 -8.11
CA ARG A 27 -4.27 6.79 -9.06
C ARG A 27 -3.44 8.07 -8.91
N ARG A 28 -3.18 8.50 -7.67
CA ARG A 28 -2.32 9.67 -7.40
C ARG A 28 -0.91 9.48 -7.96
N LEU A 29 -0.33 8.29 -7.79
CA LEU A 29 0.97 7.94 -8.37
C LEU A 29 0.91 8.00 -9.91
N ALA A 30 -0.11 7.39 -10.52
CA ALA A 30 -0.29 7.38 -11.98
C ALA A 30 -0.48 8.80 -12.58
N ASP A 31 -1.10 9.71 -11.82
CA ASP A 31 -1.27 11.12 -12.19
C ASP A 31 0.04 11.94 -12.06
N GLY A 32 1.16 11.30 -11.68
CA GLY A 32 2.46 11.95 -11.51
C GLY A 32 2.59 12.76 -10.22
N GLU A 33 1.72 12.53 -9.23
CA GLU A 33 1.79 13.21 -7.94
C GLU A 33 3.04 12.76 -7.17
N ARG A 34 3.75 13.72 -6.55
CA ARG A 34 4.88 13.40 -5.68
C ARG A 34 4.41 12.97 -4.30
N LEU A 35 4.30 11.67 -4.10
CA LEU A 35 3.89 11.04 -2.85
C LEU A 35 5.05 10.93 -1.85
N ARG A 36 4.80 11.29 -0.59
CA ARG A 36 5.76 11.26 0.52
C ARG A 36 5.35 10.17 1.50
N GLY A 37 6.20 9.18 1.68
CA GLY A 37 5.97 8.14 2.68
C GLY A 37 7.15 7.90 3.60
N ALA A 38 6.91 7.07 4.62
CA ALA A 38 7.93 6.66 5.58
C ALA A 38 7.82 5.16 5.87
N LEU A 39 8.98 4.49 5.97
CA LEU A 39 9.07 3.13 6.48
C LEU A 39 9.06 3.14 8.01
N LEU A 40 8.12 2.44 8.62
CA LEU A 40 8.05 2.32 10.08
C LEU A 40 8.75 1.04 10.53
N ARG A 41 10.01 1.16 10.94
CA ARG A 41 10.84 0.03 11.41
C ARG A 41 10.45 -0.47 12.81
N LEU A 42 9.78 0.37 13.60
CA LEU A 42 9.21 0.02 14.88
C LEU A 42 7.69 0.04 14.73
N PRO A 43 7.01 -1.11 14.74
CA PRO A 43 5.56 -1.12 14.59
C PRO A 43 4.94 -0.47 15.83
N SER A 44 4.27 0.66 15.62
CA SER A 44 3.62 1.44 16.66
C SER A 44 2.46 2.23 16.04
N GLU A 45 1.27 2.05 16.60
CA GLU A 45 0.07 2.78 16.23
C GLU A 45 0.26 4.29 16.42
N THR A 46 0.99 4.69 17.46
CA THR A 46 1.36 6.10 17.70
C THR A 46 2.19 6.67 16.54
N LEU A 47 3.14 5.89 16.00
CA LEU A 47 3.94 6.36 14.84
C LEU A 47 3.08 6.49 13.57
N VAL A 48 2.11 5.59 13.38
CA VAL A 48 1.15 5.67 12.27
C VAL A 48 0.27 6.92 12.39
N GLU A 49 -0.26 7.18 13.58
CA GLU A 49 -1.04 8.39 13.86
C GLU A 49 -0.19 9.67 13.65
N MET A 50 1.03 9.70 14.18
CA MET A 50 1.96 10.81 13.98
C MET A 50 2.25 11.06 12.49
N ALA A 51 2.43 10.01 11.69
CA ALA A 51 2.61 10.10 10.24
C ALA A 51 1.39 10.71 9.54
N GLY A 52 0.18 10.30 9.95
CA GLY A 52 -1.07 10.85 9.43
C GLY A 52 -1.24 12.34 9.79
N VAL A 53 -0.99 12.71 11.05
CA VAL A 53 -1.02 14.11 11.52
C VAL A 53 0.02 14.97 10.80
N ALA A 54 1.20 14.41 10.51
CA ALA A 54 2.25 15.11 9.76
C ALA A 54 1.90 15.31 8.27
N GLY A 55 0.81 14.71 7.78
CA GLY A 55 0.38 14.82 6.39
C GLY A 55 1.23 14.01 5.41
N LEU A 56 1.77 12.86 5.85
CA LEU A 56 2.34 11.89 4.92
C LEU A 56 1.24 11.26 4.07
N ASP A 57 1.61 10.85 2.86
CA ASP A 57 0.68 10.23 1.91
C ASP A 57 0.46 8.76 2.23
N TYR A 58 1.53 8.08 2.66
CA TYR A 58 1.49 6.68 3.04
C TYR A 58 2.57 6.35 4.07
N VAL A 59 2.42 5.20 4.73
CA VAL A 59 3.49 4.53 5.46
C VAL A 59 3.73 3.14 4.90
N VAL A 60 4.94 2.62 5.10
CA VAL A 60 5.26 1.23 4.82
C VAL A 60 5.33 0.47 6.14
N ILE A 61 4.54 -0.59 6.25
CA ILE A 61 4.66 -1.60 7.30
C ILE A 61 5.40 -2.80 6.73
N ASP A 62 6.44 -3.22 7.44
CA ASP A 62 7.34 -4.26 7.00
C ASP A 62 6.96 -5.62 7.62
N CYS A 63 6.46 -6.53 6.79
CA CYS A 63 6.19 -7.92 7.16
C CYS A 63 7.25 -8.88 6.58
N GLU A 64 8.32 -8.37 5.97
CA GLU A 64 9.45 -9.18 5.50
C GLU A 64 10.54 -9.25 6.58
N HIS A 65 10.97 -8.09 7.09
CA HIS A 65 12.00 -8.01 8.13
C HIS A 65 11.51 -7.40 9.44
N GLY A 66 10.32 -6.79 9.42
CA GLY A 66 9.72 -6.19 10.60
C GLY A 66 9.03 -7.23 11.48
N PRO A 67 8.80 -6.93 12.77
CA PRO A 67 8.16 -7.86 13.69
C PRO A 67 6.63 -7.82 13.61
N ALA A 68 6.04 -7.17 12.61
CA ALA A 68 4.61 -7.01 12.49
C ALA A 68 3.94 -8.30 12.01
N ASP A 69 3.21 -8.96 12.91
CA ASP A 69 2.26 -10.00 12.55
C ASP A 69 0.95 -9.40 12.00
N LEU A 70 -0.01 -10.25 11.63
CA LEU A 70 -1.29 -9.80 11.09
C LEU A 70 -2.17 -9.04 12.11
N THR A 71 -2.04 -9.35 13.39
CA THR A 71 -2.82 -8.68 14.44
C THR A 71 -2.33 -7.25 14.59
N LEU A 72 -1.02 -7.07 14.68
CA LEU A 72 -0.39 -5.75 14.78
C LEU A 72 -0.59 -4.94 13.49
N LEU A 73 -0.46 -5.58 12.33
CA LEU A 73 -0.78 -4.96 11.04
C LEU A 73 -2.22 -4.45 10.99
N GLN A 74 -3.19 -5.21 11.50
CA GLN A 74 -4.60 -4.79 11.56
C GLN A 74 -4.76 -3.52 12.42
N HIS A 75 -4.06 -3.41 13.55
CA HIS A 75 -4.09 -2.20 14.37
C HIS A 75 -3.52 -0.99 13.62
N HIS A 76 -2.39 -1.16 12.93
CA HIS A 76 -1.78 -0.09 12.13
C HIS A 76 -2.70 0.37 10.99
N LEU A 77 -3.31 -0.56 10.27
CA LEU A 77 -4.28 -0.25 9.20
C LEU A 77 -5.52 0.47 9.74
N THR A 78 -5.95 0.13 10.95
CA THR A 78 -7.07 0.80 11.63
C THR A 78 -6.70 2.22 12.02
N ALA A 79 -5.53 2.43 12.63
CA ALA A 79 -5.01 3.75 12.97
C ALA A 79 -4.84 4.62 11.73
N ALA A 80 -4.19 4.10 10.67
CA ALA A 80 -3.96 4.84 9.43
C ALA A 80 -5.27 5.33 8.79
N ALA A 81 -6.30 4.46 8.76
CA ALA A 81 -7.60 4.81 8.21
C ALA A 81 -8.30 5.95 8.97
N ALA A 82 -8.12 6.06 10.29
CA ALA A 82 -8.67 7.15 11.08
C ALA A 82 -8.07 8.52 10.70
N HIS A 83 -6.85 8.53 10.14
CA HIS A 83 -6.14 9.73 9.71
C HIS A 83 -6.10 9.91 8.18
N GLY A 84 -6.80 9.07 7.42
CA GLY A 84 -6.77 9.13 5.95
C GLY A 84 -5.38 8.85 5.36
N LEU A 85 -4.55 8.08 6.07
CA LEU A 85 -3.21 7.68 5.66
C LEU A 85 -3.26 6.33 4.96
N ASP A 86 -2.59 6.19 3.80
CA ASP A 86 -2.46 4.88 3.14
C ASP A 86 -1.38 4.03 3.82
N VAL A 87 -1.55 2.71 3.73
CA VAL A 87 -0.54 1.76 4.16
C VAL A 87 -0.15 0.88 3.00
N LEU A 88 1.13 0.89 2.68
CA LEU A 88 1.77 -0.14 1.87
C LEU A 88 2.35 -1.20 2.79
N VAL A 89 2.20 -2.47 2.42
CA VAL A 89 2.78 -3.57 3.18
C VAL A 89 3.87 -4.22 2.35
N ARG A 90 5.09 -4.26 2.89
CA ARG A 90 6.14 -5.10 2.31
C ARG A 90 5.93 -6.53 2.77
N VAL A 91 5.58 -7.41 1.85
CA VAL A 91 5.28 -8.83 2.13
C VAL A 91 6.54 -9.68 1.90
N GLY A 92 6.67 -10.81 2.58
CA GLY A 92 7.73 -11.78 2.27
C GLY A 92 7.63 -12.30 0.83
N SER A 93 8.77 -12.70 0.25
CA SER A 93 8.81 -13.29 -1.09
C SER A 93 8.04 -14.61 -1.15
N ALA A 94 7.31 -14.82 -2.25
CA ALA A 94 6.54 -16.04 -2.51
C ALA A 94 5.46 -16.38 -1.47
N GLU A 95 4.82 -15.38 -0.87
CA GLU A 95 3.71 -15.57 0.09
C GLU A 95 2.34 -15.04 -0.39
N PRO A 96 1.67 -15.68 -1.38
CA PRO A 96 0.33 -15.26 -1.84
C PRO A 96 -0.72 -15.21 -0.72
N ALA A 97 -0.62 -16.12 0.27
CA ALA A 97 -1.51 -16.14 1.41
C ALA A 97 -1.31 -14.94 2.36
N LEU A 98 -0.08 -14.42 2.47
CA LEU A 98 0.18 -13.19 3.22
C LEU A 98 -0.34 -11.98 2.43
N ALA A 99 -0.04 -11.90 1.15
CA ALA A 99 -0.53 -10.85 0.24
C ALA A 99 -2.07 -10.71 0.32
N LEU A 100 -2.80 -11.83 0.20
CA LEU A 100 -4.25 -11.87 0.37
C LEU A 100 -4.68 -11.28 1.70
N ARG A 101 -4.10 -11.74 2.81
CA ARG A 101 -4.49 -11.31 4.17
C ARG A 101 -4.18 -9.84 4.42
N CYS A 102 -3.04 -9.33 3.96
CA CYS A 102 -2.70 -7.91 4.04
C CYS A 102 -3.72 -7.05 3.29
N LEU A 103 -4.12 -7.46 2.09
CA LEU A 103 -5.11 -6.75 1.30
C LEU A 103 -6.54 -6.88 1.87
N ASP A 104 -6.88 -8.00 2.51
CA ASP A 104 -8.16 -8.19 3.21
C ASP A 104 -8.29 -7.31 4.46
N LEU A 105 -7.18 -7.00 5.12
CA LEU A 105 -7.12 -6.02 6.19
C LEU A 105 -7.21 -4.57 5.67
N GLY A 106 -7.11 -4.36 4.35
CA GLY A 106 -7.30 -3.08 3.68
C GLY A 106 -6.00 -2.29 3.45
N ALA A 107 -4.87 -2.98 3.25
CA ALA A 107 -3.68 -2.34 2.70
C ALA A 107 -3.99 -1.70 1.34
N ALA A 108 -3.44 -0.51 1.09
CA ALA A 108 -3.61 0.22 -0.16
C ALA A 108 -2.81 -0.42 -1.32
N GLY A 109 -1.79 -1.20 -0.97
CA GLY A 109 -0.92 -1.87 -1.92
C GLY A 109 0.14 -2.70 -1.24
N LEU A 110 0.86 -3.45 -2.05
CA LEU A 110 1.92 -4.35 -1.61
C LEU A 110 3.24 -3.95 -2.26
N ILE A 111 4.30 -4.07 -1.47
CA ILE A 111 5.68 -4.04 -1.94
C ILE A 111 6.19 -5.47 -1.93
N HIS A 112 6.59 -5.95 -3.10
CA HIS A 112 7.11 -7.30 -3.29
C HIS A 112 8.63 -7.26 -3.38
N PRO A 113 9.36 -7.83 -2.39
CA PRO A 113 10.80 -7.96 -2.42
C PRO A 113 11.24 -9.08 -3.38
N HIS A 114 12.54 -9.11 -3.65
CA HIS A 114 13.23 -10.15 -4.41
C HIS A 114 12.64 -10.35 -5.82
N VAL A 115 12.26 -9.27 -6.50
CA VAL A 115 11.77 -9.33 -7.88
C VAL A 115 12.96 -9.29 -8.84
N ASP A 116 13.43 -10.46 -9.23
CA ASP A 116 14.64 -10.64 -10.06
C ASP A 116 14.36 -10.82 -11.55
N SER A 117 13.09 -10.87 -11.95
CA SER A 117 12.67 -11.10 -13.33
C SER A 117 11.24 -10.65 -13.61
N ARG A 118 10.90 -10.53 -14.90
CA ARG A 118 9.53 -10.33 -15.38
C ARG A 118 8.55 -11.37 -14.83
N GLU A 119 8.99 -12.61 -14.66
CA GLU A 119 8.13 -13.67 -14.16
C GLU A 119 7.84 -13.51 -12.66
N ASP A 120 8.81 -13.05 -11.89
CA ASP A 120 8.61 -12.71 -10.47
C ASP A 120 7.62 -11.54 -10.33
N ALA A 121 7.75 -10.53 -11.20
CA ALA A 121 6.81 -9.42 -11.28
C ALA A 121 5.38 -9.86 -11.61
N ARG A 122 5.21 -10.81 -12.55
CA ARG A 122 3.89 -11.38 -12.86
C ARG A 122 3.28 -12.11 -11.66
N ARG A 123 4.08 -12.86 -10.90
CA ARG A 123 3.60 -13.52 -9.67
C ARG A 123 3.19 -12.51 -8.60
N ALA A 124 3.91 -11.40 -8.47
CA ALA A 124 3.55 -10.30 -7.58
C ALA A 124 2.18 -9.68 -7.95
N VAL A 125 1.96 -9.42 -9.25
CA VAL A 125 0.67 -8.92 -9.77
C VAL A 125 -0.44 -9.94 -9.53
N ALA A 126 -0.20 -11.22 -9.85
CA ALA A 126 -1.17 -12.28 -9.67
C ALA A 126 -1.61 -12.43 -8.21
N ALA A 127 -0.67 -12.36 -7.25
CA ALA A 127 -1.00 -12.42 -5.83
C ALA A 127 -1.81 -11.22 -5.32
N SER A 128 -1.76 -10.08 -6.03
CA SER A 128 -2.35 -8.82 -5.58
C SER A 128 -3.78 -8.59 -6.11
N HIS A 129 -4.15 -9.22 -7.22
CA HIS A 129 -5.42 -8.99 -7.90
C HIS A 129 -6.33 -10.22 -7.99
N TYR A 130 -7.64 -9.99 -8.12
CA TYR A 130 -8.62 -11.02 -8.41
C TYR A 130 -8.59 -11.45 -9.88
N PRO A 131 -9.15 -12.62 -10.23
CA PRO A 131 -9.41 -12.99 -11.62
C PRO A 131 -10.22 -11.90 -12.36
N PRO A 132 -9.95 -11.65 -13.66
CA PRO A 132 -8.96 -12.32 -14.52
C PRO A 132 -7.53 -11.77 -14.43
N TRP A 133 -7.28 -10.75 -13.60
CA TRP A 133 -5.97 -10.06 -13.52
C TRP A 133 -4.97 -10.74 -12.58
N GLY A 134 -5.45 -11.66 -11.75
CA GLY A 134 -4.63 -12.41 -10.81
C GLY A 134 -5.36 -13.59 -10.20
N GLU A 135 -4.84 -14.06 -9.08
CA GLU A 135 -5.18 -15.31 -8.40
C GLU A 135 -5.53 -15.10 -6.92
N ARG A 136 -5.72 -13.86 -6.47
CA ARG A 136 -6.11 -13.56 -5.09
C ARG A 136 -7.43 -14.26 -4.74
N GLY A 137 -7.47 -14.92 -3.57
CA GLY A 137 -8.69 -15.53 -3.05
C GLY A 137 -9.75 -14.51 -2.64
N PHE A 138 -11.01 -14.77 -2.97
CA PHE A 138 -12.11 -13.81 -2.85
C PHE A 138 -12.87 -13.93 -1.52
N ALA A 139 -13.09 -12.79 -0.86
CA ALA A 139 -13.98 -12.66 0.30
C ALA A 139 -14.48 -11.22 0.45
N THR A 140 -15.75 -11.03 0.82
CA THR A 140 -16.33 -9.72 1.15
C THR A 140 -16.54 -9.50 2.64
N TYR A 141 -16.48 -10.54 3.47
CA TYR A 141 -16.63 -10.42 4.93
C TYR A 141 -15.39 -9.83 5.62
N SER A 142 -14.30 -9.61 4.88
CA SER A 142 -13.08 -8.96 5.36
C SER A 142 -13.27 -7.46 5.57
N ARG A 143 -12.27 -6.79 6.17
CA ARG A 143 -12.28 -5.34 6.36
C ARG A 143 -12.32 -4.60 5.02
N ALA A 144 -11.61 -5.09 4.01
CA ALA A 144 -11.62 -4.54 2.66
C ALA A 144 -13.02 -4.57 2.01
N GLY A 145 -13.77 -5.66 2.21
CA GLY A 145 -15.17 -5.77 1.78
C GLY A 145 -16.19 -5.13 2.73
N ARG A 146 -15.70 -4.34 3.70
CA ARG A 146 -16.50 -3.68 4.75
C ARG A 146 -17.46 -4.65 5.44
N PHE A 147 -16.94 -5.81 5.85
CA PHE A 147 -17.67 -6.81 6.64
C PHE A 147 -18.96 -7.30 5.94
N GLY A 148 -18.90 -7.44 4.62
CA GLY A 148 -20.00 -7.94 3.79
C GLY A 148 -21.01 -6.87 3.36
N THR A 149 -20.76 -5.59 3.65
CA THR A 149 -21.67 -4.50 3.23
C THR A 149 -21.43 -4.01 1.81
N VAL A 150 -20.29 -4.38 1.19
CA VAL A 150 -19.97 -4.07 -0.21
C VAL A 150 -20.32 -5.26 -1.09
N GLY A 151 -21.01 -5.00 -2.21
CA GLY A 151 -21.37 -6.04 -3.17
C GLY A 151 -20.14 -6.63 -3.87
N ALA A 152 -20.21 -7.90 -4.30
CA ALA A 152 -19.08 -8.61 -4.90
C ALA A 152 -18.46 -7.87 -6.10
N ALA A 153 -19.29 -7.36 -7.01
CA ALA A 153 -18.81 -6.64 -8.20
C ALA A 153 -18.12 -5.31 -7.83
N GLU A 154 -18.66 -4.59 -6.84
CA GLU A 154 -18.07 -3.34 -6.35
C GLU A 154 -16.73 -3.61 -5.66
N HIS A 155 -16.63 -4.67 -4.86
CA HIS A 155 -15.39 -5.09 -4.20
C HIS A 155 -14.29 -5.44 -5.22
N VAL A 156 -14.63 -6.18 -6.28
CA VAL A 156 -13.68 -6.51 -7.36
C VAL A 156 -13.28 -5.25 -8.14
N ALA A 157 -14.21 -4.34 -8.41
CA ALA A 157 -13.89 -3.09 -9.10
C ALA A 157 -12.95 -2.22 -8.25
N ALA A 158 -13.22 -2.11 -6.95
CA ALA A 158 -12.40 -1.33 -6.02
C ALA A 158 -10.99 -1.92 -5.85
N SER A 159 -10.83 -3.25 -5.88
CA SER A 159 -9.51 -3.89 -5.72
C SER A 159 -8.56 -3.63 -6.89
N ARG A 160 -9.03 -3.06 -8.01
CA ARG A 160 -8.16 -2.59 -9.11
C ARG A 160 -7.27 -1.42 -8.70
N GLU A 161 -7.65 -0.70 -7.63
CA GLU A 161 -6.85 0.39 -7.04
C GLU A 161 -5.70 -0.11 -6.15
N THR A 162 -5.55 -1.44 -5.97
CA THR A 162 -4.39 -2.01 -5.27
C THR A 162 -3.10 -1.67 -6.01
N LEU A 163 -2.18 -0.98 -5.32
CA LEU A 163 -0.85 -0.63 -5.81
C LEU A 163 0.09 -1.85 -5.71
N VAL A 164 0.80 -2.17 -6.79
CA VAL A 164 1.83 -3.22 -6.82
C VAL A 164 3.19 -2.60 -7.07
N VAL A 165 4.09 -2.69 -6.08
CA VAL A 165 5.47 -2.20 -6.16
C VAL A 165 6.42 -3.40 -6.23
N ALA A 166 7.29 -3.44 -7.23
CA ALA A 166 8.29 -4.49 -7.41
C ALA A 166 9.67 -3.97 -6.98
N MET A 167 10.25 -4.49 -5.90
CA MET A 167 11.57 -4.05 -5.45
C MET A 167 12.68 -4.66 -6.31
N VAL A 168 13.47 -3.80 -6.95
CA VAL A 168 14.72 -4.16 -7.61
C VAL A 168 15.88 -3.96 -6.63
N GLU A 169 16.43 -5.06 -6.13
CA GLU A 169 17.42 -5.02 -5.05
C GLU A 169 18.61 -5.99 -5.21
N THR A 170 18.66 -6.70 -6.33
CA THR A 170 19.81 -7.53 -6.69
C THR A 170 20.44 -7.03 -7.99
N ARG A 171 21.69 -7.44 -8.26
CA ARG A 171 22.33 -7.15 -9.54
C ARG A 171 21.52 -7.69 -10.72
N ARG A 172 20.98 -8.90 -10.58
CA ARG A 172 20.15 -9.54 -11.61
C ARG A 172 18.87 -8.74 -11.84
N ALA A 173 18.22 -8.28 -10.77
CA ALA A 173 17.04 -7.42 -10.87
C ALA A 173 17.36 -6.11 -11.59
N CYS A 174 18.51 -5.48 -11.30
CA CYS A 174 18.95 -4.28 -12.02
C CYS A 174 19.15 -4.55 -13.52
N ASP A 175 19.80 -5.66 -13.88
CA ASP A 175 20.02 -6.05 -15.28
C ASP A 175 18.68 -6.34 -16.00
N ALA A 176 17.62 -6.68 -15.26
CA ALA A 176 16.27 -6.97 -15.77
C ALA A 176 15.23 -5.85 -15.52
N ALA A 177 15.65 -4.67 -15.06
CA ALA A 177 14.76 -3.63 -14.54
C ALA A 177 13.69 -3.19 -15.55
N ASP A 178 14.04 -3.00 -16.82
CA ASP A 178 13.08 -2.63 -17.87
C ASP A 178 12.02 -3.72 -18.10
N ALA A 179 12.42 -4.99 -18.00
CA ALA A 179 11.50 -6.11 -18.15
C ALA A 179 10.56 -6.24 -16.94
N ILE A 180 11.05 -5.93 -15.74
CA ILE A 180 10.27 -5.89 -14.50
C ILE A 180 9.26 -4.73 -14.57
N ALA A 181 9.74 -3.51 -14.80
CA ALA A 181 8.94 -2.29 -14.88
C ALA A 181 7.89 -2.36 -16.01
N GLY A 182 8.23 -2.97 -17.14
CA GLY A 182 7.31 -3.18 -18.26
C GLY A 182 6.35 -4.36 -18.08
N THR A 183 6.14 -4.86 -16.87
CA THR A 183 5.14 -5.92 -16.60
C THR A 183 3.78 -5.30 -16.32
N GLU A 184 2.76 -5.72 -17.06
CA GLU A 184 1.40 -5.25 -16.85
C GLU A 184 0.95 -5.53 -15.41
N GLY A 185 0.42 -4.50 -14.75
CA GLY A 185 -0.01 -4.55 -13.36
C GLY A 185 1.07 -4.13 -12.34
N VAL A 186 2.34 -3.98 -12.75
CA VAL A 186 3.35 -3.31 -11.91
C VAL A 186 3.16 -1.80 -12.02
N ASP A 187 3.00 -1.15 -10.87
CA ASP A 187 2.72 0.29 -10.80
C ASP A 187 3.97 1.11 -10.44
N ALA A 188 4.94 0.49 -9.76
CA ALA A 188 6.21 1.11 -9.39
C ALA A 188 7.33 0.08 -9.26
N VAL A 189 8.57 0.55 -9.44
CA VAL A 189 9.83 -0.19 -9.24
C VAL A 189 10.76 0.62 -8.36
#